data_AF-A0A228EDL8-F1
#
_entry.id   AF-A0A228EDL8-F1
#
_cell.length_a   1.000
_cell.length_b   1.000
_cell.length_c   1.000
_cell.angle_alpha   90.00
_cell.angle_beta   90.00
_cell.angle_gamma   90.00
#
_symmetry.space_group_name_H-M   'P 1'
#
loop_
_entity.id
_entity.type
_entity.pdbx_description
1 polymer ?
#
loop_
_entity_poly.entity_id
_entity_poly.type
_entity_poly.pdbx_seq_one_letter_code
_entity_poly.pdbx_strand_id
1 'polypeptide(L)'
;MSEVLDLPVELANVPFEPVGKTIGEVAGEIDRALRSAGLAPEYVVPANGYADAPEELHGLRGTSVWPKVPYRAGYPCVSVLRFDRGAGVLVSFVGAVDGCWRIQRAIRIAARCRSHAWAIAAAVSRLFDLD
;
A
#
# COMPACT_ATOMS: atom_id res chain seq x y z
N MET A 1 16.34 -10.02 -21.49
CA MET A 1 15.46 -9.01 -22.10
C MET A 1 14.59 -8.46 -20.99
N SER A 2 14.78 -7.17 -20.68
CA SER A 2 14.36 -6.47 -19.47
C SER A 2 13.06 -5.70 -19.70
N GLU A 3 12.00 -6.38 -20.18
CA GLU A 3 10.71 -5.74 -20.46
C GLU A 3 9.82 -5.55 -19.20
N VAL A 4 10.38 -5.76 -18.00
CA VAL A 4 9.59 -5.80 -16.74
C VAL A 4 9.42 -4.42 -16.07
N LEU A 5 10.07 -3.35 -16.56
CA LEU A 5 10.13 -2.07 -15.83
C LEU A 5 9.56 -0.84 -16.54
N ASP A 6 9.06 -0.97 -17.77
CA ASP A 6 8.27 0.09 -18.42
C ASP A 6 6.80 -0.02 -18.01
N LEU A 7 6.56 0.07 -16.70
CA LEU A 7 5.22 0.36 -16.17
C LEU A 7 4.81 1.77 -16.60
N PRO A 8 3.53 2.02 -16.92
CA PRO A 8 3.10 3.25 -17.58
C PRO A 8 3.59 4.51 -16.88
N VAL A 9 4.26 5.39 -17.63
CA VAL A 9 4.67 6.75 -17.23
C VAL A 9 3.49 7.55 -16.64
N GLU A 10 2.27 7.15 -16.99
CA GLU A 10 1.02 7.77 -16.53
C GLU A 10 0.86 7.81 -15.00
N LEU A 11 1.44 6.88 -14.24
CA LEU A 11 1.36 6.89 -12.76
C LEU A 11 2.21 7.99 -12.11
N ALA A 12 3.31 8.41 -12.74
CA ALA A 12 4.24 9.39 -12.16
C ALA A 12 3.65 10.81 -12.11
N ASN A 13 2.59 11.09 -12.89
CA ASN A 13 1.97 12.41 -12.97
C ASN A 13 0.64 12.51 -12.21
N VAL A 14 0.20 11.45 -11.51
CA VAL A 14 -1.03 11.49 -10.71
C VAL A 14 -0.73 12.20 -9.39
N PRO A 15 -1.37 13.33 -9.07
CA PRO A 15 -1.21 13.96 -7.77
C PRO A 15 -1.68 13.01 -6.68
N PHE A 16 -0.74 12.52 -5.86
CA PHE A 16 -1.03 11.61 -4.78
C PHE A 16 -0.54 12.23 -3.46
N GLU A 17 -1.46 12.86 -2.74
CA GLU A 17 -1.20 13.48 -1.44
C GLU A 17 -2.02 12.76 -0.37
N PRO A 18 -1.42 11.78 0.34
CA PRO A 18 -2.14 10.97 1.32
C PRO A 18 -2.24 11.65 2.69
N VAL A 19 -1.49 12.74 2.97
CA VAL A 19 -1.51 13.40 4.28
C VAL A 19 -2.88 14.00 4.58
N GLY A 20 -3.41 13.69 5.77
CA GLY A 20 -4.72 14.18 6.23
C GLY A 20 -5.90 13.32 5.79
N LYS A 21 -5.69 12.35 4.89
CA LYS A 21 -6.71 11.38 4.48
C LYS A 21 -6.76 10.20 5.42
N THR A 22 -7.86 9.45 5.40
CA THR A 22 -7.97 8.16 6.07
C THR A 22 -7.34 7.04 5.24
N ILE A 23 -6.97 5.92 5.87
CA ILE A 23 -6.45 4.74 5.16
C ILE A 23 -7.42 4.25 4.07
N GLY A 24 -8.73 4.34 4.32
CA GLY A 24 -9.76 3.97 3.35
C GLY A 24 -9.76 4.89 2.13
N GLU A 25 -9.62 6.20 2.31
CA GLU A 25 -9.51 7.16 1.21
C GLU A 25 -8.23 6.93 0.40
N VAL A 26 -7.09 6.73 1.07
CA VAL A 26 -5.81 6.41 0.43
C VAL A 26 -5.91 5.09 -0.36
N ALA A 27 -6.54 4.06 0.20
CA ALA A 27 -6.78 2.80 -0.50
C ALA A 27 -7.64 2.98 -1.75
N GLY A 28 -8.69 3.80 -1.69
CA GLY A 28 -9.54 4.11 -2.84
C GLY A 28 -8.82 4.89 -3.93
N GLU A 29 -7.90 5.80 -3.58
CA GLU A 29 -7.06 6.51 -4.54
C GLU A 29 -6.06 5.60 -5.22
N ILE A 30 -5.41 4.71 -4.46
CA ILE A 30 -4.51 3.70 -5.01
C ILE A 30 -5.28 2.77 -5.97
N ASP A 31 -6.48 2.29 -5.60
CA ASP A 31 -7.28 1.43 -6.49
C ASP A 31 -7.60 2.14 -7.81
N ARG A 32 -8.04 3.41 -7.74
CA ARG A 32 -8.34 4.20 -8.93
C ARG A 32 -7.10 4.38 -9.81
N ALA A 33 -5.98 4.77 -9.21
CA ALA A 33 -4.73 4.97 -9.95
C ALA A 33 -4.25 3.66 -10.64
N LEU A 34 -4.27 2.54 -9.92
CA LEU A 34 -3.87 1.24 -10.47
C LEU A 34 -4.81 0.74 -11.57
N ARG A 35 -6.12 1.00 -11.46
CA ARG A 35 -7.10 0.65 -12.50
C ARG A 35 -6.93 1.54 -13.74
N SER A 36 -6.73 2.84 -13.56
CA SER A 36 -6.45 3.78 -14.66
C SER A 36 -5.19 3.39 -15.43
N ALA A 37 -4.16 2.88 -14.74
CA ALA A 37 -2.94 2.37 -15.35
C ALA A 37 -3.05 0.94 -15.94
N GLY A 38 -4.25 0.37 -16.00
CA GLY A 38 -4.49 -0.95 -16.61
C GLY A 38 -4.02 -2.17 -15.79
N LEU A 39 -3.54 -1.98 -14.55
CA LEU A 39 -3.12 -3.10 -13.70
C LEU A 39 -4.32 -3.89 -13.17
N ALA A 40 -5.35 -3.17 -12.71
CA ALA A 40 -6.61 -3.73 -12.23
C ALA A 40 -6.40 -4.83 -11.14
N PRO A 41 -5.99 -4.45 -9.91
CA PRO A 41 -5.90 -5.38 -8.80
C PRO A 41 -7.25 -6.03 -8.48
N GLU A 42 -7.21 -7.23 -7.88
CA GLU A 42 -8.43 -7.95 -7.47
C GLU A 42 -9.16 -7.19 -6.37
N TYR A 43 -8.41 -6.63 -5.42
CA TYR A 43 -8.90 -5.69 -4.42
C TYR A 43 -7.77 -4.80 -3.89
N VAL A 44 -8.13 -3.63 -3.38
CA VAL A 44 -7.29 -2.73 -2.59
C VAL A 44 -8.07 -2.37 -1.35
N VAL A 45 -7.59 -2.78 -0.17
CA VAL A 45 -8.33 -2.66 1.08
C VAL A 45 -7.41 -2.27 2.25
N PRO A 46 -7.93 -1.62 3.30
CA PRO A 46 -7.19 -1.47 4.55
C PRO A 46 -6.68 -2.82 5.08
N ALA A 47 -5.52 -2.82 5.72
CA ALA A 47 -4.93 -4.03 6.27
C ALA A 47 -5.83 -4.65 7.36
N ASN A 48 -6.47 -3.79 8.16
CA ASN A 48 -7.47 -4.21 9.14
C ASN A 48 -8.87 -4.12 8.55
N GLY A 49 -9.39 -5.28 8.12
CA GLY A 49 -10.77 -5.44 7.64
C GLY A 49 -11.79 -5.71 8.73
N TYR A 50 -11.38 -5.70 10.01
CA TYR A 50 -12.25 -5.99 11.15
C TYR A 50 -12.56 -4.68 11.88
N ALA A 51 -13.85 -4.30 11.93
CA ALA A 51 -14.30 -2.99 12.41
C ALA A 51 -13.72 -2.59 13.78
N ASP A 52 -13.68 -3.53 14.72
CA ASP A 52 -13.28 -3.27 16.11
C ASP A 52 -11.95 -3.91 16.52
N ALA A 53 -11.23 -4.56 15.59
CA ALA A 53 -10.03 -5.28 15.96
C ALA A 53 -8.87 -4.32 16.31
N PRO A 54 -7.99 -4.69 17.27
CA PRO A 54 -6.81 -3.90 17.63
C PRO A 54 -5.89 -3.67 16.44
N GLU A 55 -5.47 -2.43 16.21
CA GLU A 55 -4.68 -2.09 15.04
C GLU A 55 -3.23 -2.55 15.15
N GLU A 56 -2.74 -2.72 16.37
CA GLU A 56 -1.42 -3.27 16.67
C GLU A 56 -1.31 -4.70 16.14
N LEU A 57 -2.41 -5.45 16.17
CA LEU A 57 -2.47 -6.85 15.76
C LEU A 57 -2.92 -7.04 14.31
N HIS A 58 -3.76 -6.15 13.78
CA HIS A 58 -4.40 -6.34 12.48
C HIS A 58 -4.01 -5.31 11.41
N GLY A 59 -3.23 -4.29 11.77
CA GLY A 59 -2.95 -3.16 10.88
C GLY A 59 -3.90 -1.99 11.11
N LEU A 60 -3.73 -0.92 10.34
CA LEU A 60 -4.56 0.27 10.42
C LEU A 60 -5.96 0.00 9.86
N ARG A 61 -6.99 0.51 10.55
CA ARG A 61 -8.39 0.52 10.08
C ARG A 61 -8.55 1.51 8.94
N GLY A 62 -9.60 1.32 8.14
CA GLY A 62 -9.97 2.26 7.10
C GLY A 62 -10.20 3.69 7.60
N THR A 63 -10.63 3.87 8.85
CA THR A 63 -10.88 5.19 9.46
C THR A 63 -9.65 5.83 10.11
N SER A 64 -8.53 5.12 10.22
CA SER A 64 -7.29 5.70 10.76
C SER A 64 -6.72 6.75 9.79
N VAL A 65 -6.20 7.86 10.33
CA VAL A 65 -5.63 8.94 9.53
C VAL A 65 -4.22 8.59 9.06
N TRP A 66 -3.93 8.89 7.80
CA TRP A 66 -2.61 8.85 7.19
C TRP A 66 -1.87 10.20 7.40
N PRO A 67 -0.62 10.22 7.88
CA PRO A 67 0.09 9.14 8.57
C PRO A 67 -0.27 9.10 10.06
N LYS A 68 -0.30 7.88 10.65
CA LYS A 68 -0.78 7.64 12.02
C LYS A 68 0.36 7.65 13.06
N VAL A 69 0.16 8.35 14.19
CA VAL A 69 1.05 8.27 15.37
C VAL A 69 1.02 6.86 15.98
N PRO A 70 2.17 6.26 16.36
CA PRO A 70 3.52 6.84 16.44
C PRO A 70 4.31 6.83 15.13
N TYR A 71 3.83 6.13 14.11
CA TYR A 71 4.51 5.98 12.82
C TYR A 71 4.44 7.21 11.91
N ARG A 72 3.99 8.36 12.42
CA ARG A 72 3.95 9.63 11.65
C ARG A 72 5.33 10.09 11.21
N ALA A 73 6.37 9.77 11.99
CA ALA A 73 7.77 10.00 11.64
C ALA A 73 8.43 8.78 10.97
N GLY A 74 7.67 7.71 10.71
CA GLY A 74 8.13 6.52 10.00
C GLY A 74 8.06 6.69 8.49
N TYR A 75 8.62 5.72 7.77
CA TYR A 75 8.65 5.70 6.32
C TYR A 75 7.60 4.74 5.76
N PRO A 76 6.81 5.12 4.75
CA PRO A 76 6.01 4.16 4.01
C PRO A 76 6.93 3.16 3.29
N CYS A 77 6.50 1.91 3.21
CA CYS A 77 7.21 0.87 2.49
C CYS A 77 6.22 -0.02 1.74
N VAL A 78 6.70 -0.59 0.63
CA VAL A 78 5.93 -1.46 -0.25
C VAL A 78 6.60 -2.83 -0.26
N SER A 79 5.85 -3.88 0.07
CA SER A 79 6.35 -5.25 0.12
C SER A 79 5.52 -6.15 -0.77
N VAL A 80 6.16 -6.96 -1.61
CA VAL A 80 5.51 -8.07 -2.32
C VAL A 80 5.52 -9.30 -1.43
N LEU A 81 4.35 -9.87 -1.16
CA LEU A 81 4.23 -11.07 -0.33
C LEU A 81 3.13 -12.01 -0.82
N ARG A 82 3.03 -13.17 -0.18
CA ARG A 82 1.98 -14.15 -0.46
C ARG A 82 0.87 -14.01 0.60
N PHE A 83 -0.32 -13.67 0.15
CA PHE A 83 -1.54 -13.80 0.95
C PHE A 83 -2.09 -15.23 0.83
N ASP A 84 -3.08 -15.59 1.66
CA ASP A 84 -3.62 -16.95 1.80
C ASP A 84 -3.74 -17.74 0.48
N ARG A 85 -4.29 -17.11 -0.56
CA ARG A 85 -4.57 -17.76 -1.86
C ARG A 85 -3.77 -17.21 -3.05
N GLY A 86 -2.87 -16.25 -2.85
CA GLY A 86 -2.27 -15.54 -3.99
C GLY A 86 -1.12 -14.61 -3.64
N ALA A 87 -0.51 -14.02 -4.66
CA ALA A 87 0.47 -12.96 -4.46
C ALA A 87 -0.24 -11.63 -4.19
N GLY A 88 0.43 -10.71 -3.53
CA GLY A 88 -0.11 -9.38 -3.28
C GLY A 88 0.94 -8.41 -2.81
N VAL A 89 0.50 -7.18 -2.63
CA VAL A 89 1.33 -6.05 -2.20
C VAL A 89 0.79 -5.53 -0.88
N LEU A 90 1.69 -5.25 0.04
CA LEU A 90 1.40 -4.65 1.34
C LEU A 90 2.09 -3.30 1.40
N VAL A 91 1.29 -2.27 1.69
CA VAL A 91 1.79 -0.95 2.11
C VAL A 91 1.79 -0.93 3.62
N SER A 92 2.91 -0.51 4.20
CA SER A 92 3.09 -0.39 5.65
C SER A 92 3.93 0.82 6.01
N PHE A 93 3.90 1.22 7.27
CA PHE A 93 4.86 2.16 7.84
C PHE A 93 5.92 1.41 8.64
N VAL A 94 7.17 1.81 8.49
CA VAL A 94 8.30 1.32 9.28
C VAL A 94 8.86 2.47 10.09
N GLY A 95 8.98 2.29 11.40
CA GLY A 95 9.48 3.34 12.28
C GLY A 95 9.96 2.81 13.61
N ALA A 96 10.78 3.61 14.28
CA ALA A 96 11.17 3.37 15.67
C ALA A 96 10.02 3.78 16.60
N VAL A 97 9.51 2.82 17.37
CA VAL A 97 8.48 3.01 18.39
C VAL A 97 9.04 2.45 19.70
N ASP A 98 9.15 3.32 20.71
CA ASP A 98 9.70 2.99 22.03
C ASP A 98 11.11 2.35 21.95
N GLY A 99 11.95 2.86 21.04
CA GLY A 99 13.32 2.37 20.84
C GLY A 99 13.43 1.07 20.04
N CYS A 100 12.34 0.50 19.55
CA CYS A 100 12.34 -0.68 18.69
C CYS A 100 11.80 -0.38 17.29
N TRP A 101 12.41 -0.98 16.27
CA TRP A 101 11.85 -0.95 14.92
C TRP A 101 10.57 -1.77 14.85
N ARG A 102 9.49 -1.16 14.36
CA ARG A 102 8.20 -1.82 14.18
C ARG A 102 7.64 -1.55 12.78
N ILE A 103 6.76 -2.45 12.35
CA ILE A 103 6.05 -2.38 11.08
C ILE A 103 4.55 -2.28 11.38
N GLN A 104 3.92 -1.24 10.85
CA GLN A 104 2.47 -1.05 10.93
C GLN A 104 1.85 -1.24 9.54
N ARG A 105 1.09 -2.31 9.37
CA ARG A 105 0.39 -2.64 8.12
C ARG A 105 -0.71 -1.62 7.86
N ALA A 106 -0.79 -1.08 6.64
CA ALA A 106 -1.77 -0.06 6.27
C ALA A 106 -2.74 -0.54 5.20
N ILE A 107 -2.25 -1.01 4.05
CA ILE A 107 -3.09 -1.36 2.89
C ILE A 107 -2.64 -2.70 2.30
N ARG A 108 -3.61 -3.54 1.92
CA ARG A 108 -3.41 -4.81 1.22
C ARG A 108 -3.96 -4.72 -0.20
N ILE A 109 -3.19 -5.18 -1.16
CA ILE A 109 -3.54 -5.16 -2.58
C ILE A 109 -3.36 -6.57 -3.15
N ALA A 110 -4.45 -7.21 -3.57
CA ALA A 110 -4.36 -8.55 -4.15
C ALA A 110 -4.01 -8.52 -5.64
N ALA A 111 -3.17 -9.46 -6.03
CA ALA A 111 -2.72 -9.63 -7.39
C ALA A 111 -3.00 -11.06 -7.89
N ARG A 112 -3.55 -11.13 -9.11
CA ARG A 112 -3.81 -12.37 -9.86
C ARG A 112 -2.63 -13.34 -9.95
N CYS A 113 -1.39 -12.86 -9.94
CA CYS A 113 -0.19 -13.69 -10.00
C CYS A 113 1.04 -12.93 -9.48
N ARG A 114 2.19 -13.62 -9.36
CA ARG A 114 3.44 -13.04 -8.86
C ARG A 114 3.94 -11.86 -9.71
N SER A 115 3.96 -12.00 -11.03
CA SER A 115 4.39 -10.91 -11.92
C SER A 115 3.47 -9.70 -11.82
N HIS A 116 2.17 -9.93 -11.70
CA HIS A 116 1.19 -8.87 -11.46
C HIS A 116 1.42 -8.16 -10.12
N ALA A 117 1.81 -8.88 -9.05
CA ALA A 117 2.14 -8.28 -7.77
C ALA A 117 3.37 -7.36 -7.85
N TRP A 118 4.42 -7.76 -8.59
CA TRP A 118 5.58 -6.90 -8.82
C TRP A 118 5.23 -5.65 -9.64
N ALA A 119 4.38 -5.80 -10.65
CA ALA A 119 3.89 -4.68 -11.45
C ALA A 119 3.11 -3.66 -10.59
N ILE A 120 2.22 -4.14 -9.72
CA ILE A 120 1.51 -3.32 -8.74
C ILE A 120 2.49 -2.67 -7.76
N ALA A 121 3.46 -3.42 -7.23
CA ALA A 121 4.40 -2.89 -6.24
C ALA A 121 5.21 -1.72 -6.80
N ALA A 122 5.75 -1.84 -8.01
CA ALA A 122 6.48 -0.76 -8.65
C ALA A 122 5.58 0.46 -8.95
N ALA A 123 4.33 0.26 -9.37
CA ALA A 123 3.36 1.35 -9.52
C ALA A 123 3.07 2.07 -8.19
N VAL A 124 2.89 1.31 -7.10
CA VAL A 124 2.63 1.87 -5.77
C VAL A 124 3.87 2.57 -5.20
N SER A 125 5.07 2.03 -5.42
CA SER A 125 6.33 2.69 -5.03
C SER A 125 6.44 4.08 -5.66
N ARG A 126 6.11 4.22 -6.95
CA ARG A 126 6.10 5.51 -7.64
C ARG A 126 5.05 6.48 -7.10
N LEU A 127 3.85 6.02 -6.75
CA LEU A 127 2.83 6.86 -6.11
C LEU A 127 3.33 7.47 -4.80
N PHE A 128 4.14 6.72 -4.04
CA PHE A 128 4.71 7.18 -2.78
C PHE A 128 6.11 7.80 -2.91
N ASP A 129 6.63 7.98 -4.12
CA ASP A 129 7.99 8.50 -4.40
C ASP A 129 9.09 7.71 -3.64
N LEU A 130 9.07 6.37 -3.78
CA LEU A 130 9.98 5.45 -3.08
C LEU A 130 11.10 4.86 -3.97
N ASP A 131 11.18 5.29 -5.23
CA ASP A 131 12.17 4.81 -6.21
C ASP A 131 13.52 5.56 -6.11
#